data_AF-A0A2P8N851-F1
#
_entry.id   AF-A0A2P8N851-F1
#
_cell.length_a   1.000
_cell.length_b   1.000
_cell.length_c   1.000
_cell.angle_alpha   90.00
_cell.angle_beta   90.00
_cell.angle_gamma   90.00
#
_symmetry.space_group_name_H-M   'P 1'
#
loop_
_entity.id
_entity.type
_entity.pdbx_description
1 polymer ?
#
loop_
_entity_poly.entity_id
_entity_poly.type
_entity_poly.pdbx_seq_one_letter_code
_entity_poly.pdbx_strand_id
1 'polypeptide(L)'
;MRTKPDVDIGPGPAATSSVINALLAELSEKELAQVAVAVIRENRSRLQKAQELFEEVSQLDAAGSTDEHLGQLRHDYRIAMLNLHAQHQVVSLVVERLGFVPEVDGQRPVIN
;
A
#
# COMPACT_ATOMS: atom_id res chain seq x y z
N MET A 1 -22.47 5.41 32.23
CA MET A 1 -21.77 5.82 31.00
C MET A 1 -22.10 4.81 29.91
N ARG A 2 -22.67 5.26 28.79
CA ARG A 2 -23.10 4.43 27.67
C ARG A 2 -21.87 3.83 26.97
N THR A 3 -21.82 2.51 26.88
CA THR A 3 -20.99 1.79 25.91
C THR A 3 -21.49 2.13 24.52
N LYS A 4 -20.63 2.75 23.71
CA LYS A 4 -20.87 3.01 22.29
C LYS A 4 -20.99 1.65 21.59
N PRO A 5 -21.98 1.40 20.73
CA PRO A 5 -22.04 0.13 20.02
C PRO A 5 -20.87 0.07 19.05
N ASP A 6 -20.19 -1.08 19.01
CA ASP A 6 -19.23 -1.43 17.96
C ASP A 6 -19.90 -1.14 16.62
N VAL A 7 -19.25 -0.28 15.84
CA VAL A 7 -19.66 0.01 14.47
C VAL A 7 -19.40 -1.27 13.69
N ASP A 8 -20.43 -1.83 13.08
CA ASP A 8 -20.31 -2.91 12.12
C ASP A 8 -19.41 -2.45 10.96
N ILE A 9 -18.14 -2.89 10.95
CA ILE A 9 -17.12 -2.45 9.97
C ILE A 9 -17.28 -3.24 8.67
N GLY A 10 -18.47 -3.22 8.07
CA GLY A 10 -18.72 -3.69 6.71
C GLY A 10 -18.23 -5.12 6.40
N PRO A 11 -18.17 -5.49 5.12
CA PRO A 11 -17.84 -6.86 4.76
C PRO A 11 -16.32 -7.06 4.89
N GLY A 12 -15.92 -8.14 5.58
CA GLY A 12 -14.54 -8.40 5.97
C GLY A 12 -13.55 -8.55 4.80
N PRO A 13 -12.25 -8.79 5.08
CA PRO A 13 -11.17 -8.78 4.08
C PRO A 13 -11.43 -9.64 2.83
N ALA A 14 -12.14 -10.76 3.01
CA ALA A 14 -12.54 -11.66 1.92
C ALA A 14 -13.49 -10.99 0.91
N ALA A 15 -14.34 -10.08 1.35
CA ALA A 15 -15.25 -9.35 0.47
C ALA A 15 -14.53 -8.27 -0.34
N THR A 16 -13.56 -7.58 0.26
CA THR A 16 -12.74 -6.59 -0.47
C THR A 16 -11.91 -7.25 -1.57
N SER A 17 -11.28 -8.40 -1.28
CA SER A 17 -10.57 -9.20 -2.29
C SER A 17 -11.51 -9.68 -3.40
N SER A 18 -12.72 -10.14 -3.05
CA SER A 18 -13.74 -10.53 -4.03
C SER A 18 -14.16 -9.40 -4.96
N VAL A 19 -14.31 -8.17 -4.44
CA VAL A 19 -14.67 -7.00 -5.25
C VAL A 19 -13.54 -6.62 -6.21
N ILE A 20 -12.29 -6.58 -5.73
CA ILE A 20 -11.13 -6.29 -6.58
C ILE A 20 -11.02 -7.34 -7.70
N ASN A 21 -11.15 -8.62 -7.37
CA ASN A 21 -11.09 -9.70 -8.36
C ASN A 21 -12.19 -9.60 -9.42
N ALA A 22 -13.41 -9.18 -9.04
CA ALA A 22 -14.49 -8.93 -9.99
C ALA A 22 -14.14 -7.80 -10.97
N LEU A 23 -13.61 -6.68 -10.47
CA LEU A 23 -13.15 -5.56 -11.31
C LEU A 23 -12.03 -5.98 -12.27
N LEU A 24 -11.09 -6.79 -11.81
CA LEU A 24 -9.98 -7.28 -12.64
C LEU A 24 -10.43 -8.31 -13.68
N ALA A 25 -11.50 -9.06 -13.42
CA ALA A 25 -12.01 -10.07 -14.35
C ALA A 25 -12.60 -9.48 -15.63
N GLU A 26 -13.07 -8.23 -15.57
CA GLU A 26 -13.65 -7.51 -16.72
C GLU A 26 -12.58 -6.92 -17.66
N LEU A 27 -11.31 -6.93 -17.26
CA LEU A 27 -10.21 -6.36 -18.03
C LEU A 27 -9.68 -7.34 -19.07
N SER A 28 -9.34 -6.82 -20.26
CA SER A 28 -8.49 -7.54 -21.21
C SER A 28 -7.09 -7.74 -20.64
N GLU A 29 -6.34 -8.70 -21.20
CA GLU A 29 -4.96 -8.98 -20.78
C GLU A 29 -4.05 -7.74 -20.87
N LYS A 30 -4.23 -6.92 -21.92
CA LYS A 30 -3.48 -5.68 -22.10
C LYS A 30 -3.81 -4.65 -21.03
N GLU A 31 -5.09 -4.48 -20.68
CA GLU A 31 -5.52 -3.56 -19.64
C GLU A 31 -5.04 -4.03 -18.26
N LEU A 32 -5.12 -5.33 -17.99
CA LEU A 32 -4.62 -5.92 -16.75
C LEU A 32 -3.11 -5.72 -16.60
N ALA A 33 -2.33 -5.88 -17.67
CA ALA A 33 -0.90 -5.60 -17.66
C ALA A 33 -0.60 -4.11 -17.38
N GLN A 34 -1.38 -3.19 -17.96
CA GLN A 34 -1.24 -1.76 -17.68
C GLN A 34 -1.58 -1.42 -16.23
N VAL A 35 -2.66 -2.01 -15.69
CA VAL A 35 -3.03 -1.87 -14.26
C VAL A 35 -1.92 -2.41 -13.38
N ALA A 36 -1.36 -3.59 -13.69
CA ALA A 36 -0.23 -4.17 -12.95
C ALA A 36 0.98 -3.24 -12.87
N VAL A 37 1.39 -2.65 -14.01
CA VAL A 37 2.47 -1.65 -14.05
C VAL A 37 2.14 -0.45 -13.16
N ALA A 38 0.92 0.07 -13.24
CA ALA A 38 0.49 1.24 -12.48
C ALA A 38 0.49 0.97 -10.96
N VAL A 39 -0.08 -0.15 -10.51
CA VAL A 39 -0.16 -0.47 -9.08
C VAL A 39 1.21 -0.77 -8.47
N ILE A 40 2.13 -1.35 -9.25
CA ILE A 40 3.52 -1.57 -8.83
C ILE A 40 4.26 -0.24 -8.68
N ARG A 41 4.12 0.68 -9.64
CA ARG A 41 4.70 2.04 -9.54
C ARG A 41 4.20 2.77 -8.30
N GLU A 42 2.89 2.73 -8.08
CA GLU A 42 2.27 3.36 -6.91
C GLU A 42 2.78 2.74 -5.60
N ASN A 43 2.95 1.41 -5.55
CA ASN A 43 3.53 0.75 -4.39
C ASN A 43 4.98 1.18 -4.12
N ARG A 44 5.80 1.35 -5.17
CA ARG A 44 7.17 1.87 -5.05
C ARG A 44 7.17 3.32 -4.53
N SER A 45 6.29 4.17 -5.04
CA SER A 45 6.12 5.55 -4.57
C SER A 45 5.76 5.61 -3.08
N ARG A 46 4.82 4.76 -2.65
CA ARG A 46 4.43 4.67 -1.23
C ARG A 46 5.55 4.16 -0.33
N LEU A 47 6.34 3.19 -0.82
CA LEU A 47 7.51 2.72 -0.11
C LEU A 47 8.52 3.85 0.09
N GLN A 48 8.83 4.59 -0.97
CA GLN A 48 9.72 5.74 -0.89
C GLN A 48 9.21 6.77 0.14
N LYS A 49 7.92 7.12 0.11
CA LYS A 49 7.34 8.06 1.07
C LYS A 49 7.45 7.57 2.52
N ALA A 50 7.21 6.27 2.76
CA ALA A 50 7.34 5.70 4.08
C ALA A 50 8.80 5.70 4.57
N GLN A 51 9.76 5.49 3.66
CA GLN A 51 11.20 5.57 3.96
C GLN A 51 11.61 7.00 4.33
N GLU A 52 11.21 8.00 3.55
CA GLU A 52 11.49 9.42 3.84
C GLU A 52 10.98 9.82 5.23
N LEU A 53 9.75 9.45 5.57
CA LEU A 53 9.16 9.73 6.89
C LEU A 53 9.89 8.99 8.01
N PHE A 54 10.30 7.74 7.77
CA PHE A 54 11.06 6.97 8.75
C PHE A 54 12.44 7.59 9.03
N GLU A 55 13.12 8.04 7.99
CA GLU A 55 14.42 8.72 8.11
C GLU A 55 14.29 10.01 8.91
N GLU A 56 13.27 10.82 8.62
CA GLU A 56 13.01 12.08 9.33
C GLU A 56 12.66 11.85 10.81
N VAL A 57 11.80 10.88 11.11
CA VAL A 57 11.49 10.47 12.49
C VAL A 57 12.77 10.00 13.20
N SER A 58 13.58 9.19 12.54
CA SER A 58 14.82 8.63 13.12
C SER A 58 15.84 9.72 13.45
N GLN A 59 15.97 10.73 12.59
CA GLN A 59 16.86 11.86 12.82
C GLN A 59 16.42 12.71 14.01
N LEU A 60 15.12 13.04 14.10
CA LEU A 60 14.58 13.84 15.20
C LEU A 60 14.56 13.08 16.53
N ASP A 61 14.31 11.78 16.51
CA ASP A 61 14.42 10.90 17.68
C ASP A 61 15.87 10.85 18.19
N ALA A 62 16.85 10.70 17.30
CA ALA A 62 18.26 10.70 17.66
C ALA A 62 18.73 12.05 18.23
N ALA A 63 18.12 13.16 17.78
CA ALA A 63 18.36 14.49 18.33
C ALA A 63 17.67 14.74 19.69
N GLY A 64 16.88 13.79 20.19
CA GLY A 64 16.15 13.91 21.46
C GLY A 64 15.01 14.91 21.41
N SER A 65 14.47 15.20 20.22
CA SER A 65 13.32 16.09 20.09
C SER A 65 12.08 15.47 20.73
N THR A 66 11.31 16.24 21.49
CA THR A 66 9.99 15.86 22.01
C THR A 66 8.91 16.82 21.54
N ASP A 67 9.16 17.49 20.40
CA ASP A 67 8.28 18.48 19.83
C ASP A 67 6.98 17.86 19.29
N GLU A 68 5.89 18.64 19.27
CA GLU A 68 4.61 18.27 18.65
C GLU A 68 4.79 17.85 17.18
N HIS A 69 5.78 18.45 16.50
CA HIS A 69 6.17 18.10 15.15
C HIS A 69 6.62 16.63 15.00
N LEU A 70 7.38 16.10 15.96
CA LEU A 70 7.78 14.69 15.96
C LEU A 70 6.56 13.77 16.17
N GLY A 71 5.62 14.20 17.02
CA GLY A 71 4.34 13.51 17.21
C GLY A 71 3.56 13.37 15.89
N GLN A 72 3.50 14.45 15.11
CA GLN A 72 2.85 14.45 13.80
C GLN A 72 3.60 13.56 12.80
N LEU A 73 4.93 13.65 12.72
CA LEU A 73 5.72 12.80 11.80
C LEU A 73 5.56 11.31 12.10
N ARG A 74 5.53 10.93 13.38
CA ARG A 74 5.24 9.54 13.79
C ARG A 74 3.84 9.10 13.38
N HIS A 75 2.86 10.00 13.46
CA HIS A 75 1.50 9.72 12.99
C HIS A 75 1.49 9.51 11.47
N ASP A 76 2.08 10.44 10.72
CA ASP A 76 2.13 10.39 9.26
C ASP A 76 2.87 9.15 8.76
N TYR A 77 3.98 8.78 9.41
CA TYR A 77 4.70 7.54 9.13
C TYR A 77 3.80 6.30 9.31
N ARG A 78 3.01 6.24 10.38
CA ARG A 78 2.08 5.11 10.60
C ARG A 78 1.02 5.04 9.51
N ILE A 79 0.46 6.19 9.11
CA ILE A 79 -0.50 6.25 8.00
C ILE A 79 0.15 5.81 6.69
N ALA A 80 1.39 6.24 6.41
CA ALA A 80 2.13 5.82 5.22
C ALA A 80 2.36 4.30 5.19
N MET A 81 2.73 3.69 6.32
CA MET A 81 2.90 2.23 6.42
C MET A 81 1.59 1.47 6.21
N LEU A 82 0.48 1.93 6.79
CA LEU A 82 -0.84 1.32 6.56
C LEU A 82 -1.22 1.37 5.07
N ASN A 83 -1.01 2.54 4.45
CA ASN A 83 -1.27 2.77 3.03
C ASN A 83 -0.37 1.94 2.11
N LEU A 84 0.89 1.72 2.50
CA LEU A 84 1.82 0.84 1.79
C LEU A 84 1.35 -0.61 1.85
N HIS A 85 0.97 -1.11 3.04
CA HIS A 85 0.49 -2.49 3.17
C HIS A 85 -0.83 -2.73 2.42
N ALA A 86 -1.77 -1.79 2.49
CA ALA A 86 -3.00 -1.87 1.71
C ALA A 86 -2.71 -1.89 0.20
N GLN A 87 -1.81 -1.04 -0.27
CA GLN A 87 -1.41 -1.03 -1.68
C GLN A 87 -0.71 -2.33 -2.08
N HIS A 88 0.13 -2.90 -1.22
CA HIS A 88 0.78 -4.18 -1.48
C HIS A 88 -0.24 -5.32 -1.67
N GLN A 89 -1.33 -5.34 -0.90
CA GLN A 89 -2.41 -6.31 -1.09
C GLN A 89 -3.06 -6.18 -2.48
N VAL A 90 -3.25 -4.95 -2.97
CA VAL A 90 -3.75 -4.72 -4.34
C VAL A 90 -2.76 -5.24 -5.38
N VAL A 91 -1.46 -4.97 -5.21
CA VAL A 91 -0.41 -5.48 -6.10
C VAL A 91 -0.45 -7.00 -6.16
N SER A 92 -0.56 -7.68 -5.01
CA SER A 92 -0.63 -9.15 -4.95
C SER A 92 -1.80 -9.70 -5.76
N LEU A 93 -3.01 -9.15 -5.59
CA LEU A 93 -4.21 -9.59 -6.32
C LEU A 93 -4.08 -9.37 -7.83
N VAL A 94 -3.54 -8.21 -8.24
CA VAL A 94 -3.36 -7.88 -9.65
C VAL A 94 -2.32 -8.79 -10.31
N VAL A 95 -1.17 -9.01 -9.65
CA VAL A 95 -0.11 -9.90 -10.16
C VAL A 95 -0.56 -11.35 -10.21
N GLU A 96 -1.28 -11.83 -9.19
CA GLU A 96 -1.85 -13.17 -9.17
C GLU A 96 -2.81 -13.38 -10.35
N ARG A 97 -3.67 -12.39 -10.63
CA ARG A 97 -4.61 -12.44 -11.76
C ARG A 97 -3.92 -12.37 -13.12
N LEU A 98 -2.82 -11.61 -13.22
CA LEU A 98 -2.02 -11.47 -14.45
C LEU A 98 -1.16 -12.72 -14.71
N GLY A 99 -0.75 -13.42 -13.65
CA GLY A 99 0.06 -14.65 -13.73
C GLY A 99 1.55 -14.42 -13.88
N PHE A 100 2.01 -13.17 -13.98
CA PHE A 100 3.43 -12.80 -14.00
C PHE A 100 3.62 -11.36 -13.50
N VAL A 101 4.87 -11.00 -13.16
CA VAL A 101 5.24 -9.62 -12.80
C VAL A 101 5.72 -8.90 -14.06
N PRO A 102 5.08 -7.80 -14.49
CA PRO A 102 5.51 -7.08 -15.68
C PRO A 102 6.80 -6.27 -15.43
N GLU A 103 7.47 -5.91 -16.51
CA GLU A 103 8.58 -4.96 -16.46
C GLU A 103 8.06 -3.55 -16.12
N VAL A 104 8.68 -2.90 -15.15
CA VAL A 104 8.27 -1.57 -14.67
C VAL A 104 9.49 -0.65 -14.67
N ASP A 105 9.40 0.46 -15.40
CA ASP A 105 10.47 1.47 -15.54
C ASP A 105 11.76 0.94 -16.18
N GLY A 106 11.66 -0.05 -17.08
CA GLY A 106 12.83 -0.67 -17.70
C GLY A 106 13.58 -1.65 -16.78
N GLN A 107 13.02 -1.94 -15.59
CA GLN A 107 13.56 -2.95 -14.68
C GLN A 107 12.76 -4.23 -14.85
N ARG A 108 13.38 -5.25 -15.45
CA ARG A 108 12.83 -6.60 -15.45
C ARG A 108 12.80 -7.15 -14.01
N PRO A 109 11.77 -7.92 -13.64
CA PRO A 109 11.80 -8.67 -12.39
C PRO A 109 13.02 -9.60 -12.41
N VAL A 110 13.84 -9.54 -11.37
CA VAL A 110 14.91 -10.52 -11.17
C VAL A 110 14.24 -11.83 -10.78
N ILE A 111 14.13 -12.75 -11.74
CA ILE A 111 13.65 -14.10 -11.51
C ILE A 111 14.87 -14.89 -11.01
N ASN A 112 14.86 -15.25 -9.72
CA ASN A 112 15.79 -16.25 -9.16
C ASN A 112 15.15 -17.63 -9.24
#